data_AF-A0A1Q3M2J1-F1
#
_entry.id   AF-A0A1Q3M2J1-F1
#
_cell.length_a   1.000
_cell.length_b   1.000
_cell.length_c   1.000
_cell.angle_alpha   90.00
_cell.angle_beta   90.00
_cell.angle_gamma   90.00
#
_symmetry.space_group_name_H-M   'P 1'
#
loop_
_entity.id
_entity.type
_entity.pdbx_description
1 polymer ?
#
loop_
_entity_poly.entity_id
_entity_poly.type
_entity_poly.pdbx_seq_one_letter_code
_entity_poly.pdbx_strand_id
1 'polypeptide(L)'
;MLLCASCNRAKSWSCEHCENWIDSKDIEICLKCYWGRPENYDHVTLEKIRRLELTWQGVEVNFFEALEKEADKGNIALPEYIKLLLMDYIGKRDKNGA
;
A
#
# COMPACT_ATOMS: atom_id res chain seq x y z
N MET A 1 7.44 15.78 -1.90
CA MET A 1 6.08 15.33 -1.53
C MET A 1 5.08 16.47 -1.70
N LEU A 2 4.43 16.56 -2.87
CA LEU A 2 3.28 17.46 -3.07
C LEU A 2 2.02 16.59 -3.01
N LEU A 3 1.47 16.45 -1.80
CA LEU A 3 0.26 15.69 -1.54
C LEU A 3 -0.94 16.48 -2.08
N CYS A 4 -1.82 15.84 -2.85
CA CYS A 4 -3.14 16.40 -3.12
C CYS A 4 -3.89 16.64 -1.79
N ALA A 5 -4.98 17.41 -1.81
CA ALA A 5 -5.69 17.82 -0.60
C ALA A 5 -6.12 16.63 0.30
N SER A 6 -6.51 15.51 -0.32
CA SER A 6 -6.88 14.28 0.40
C SER A 6 -5.68 13.66 1.13
N CYS A 7 -4.52 13.62 0.47
CA CYS A 7 -3.30 13.07 1.05
C CYS A 7 -2.77 13.94 2.22
N ASN A 8 -2.92 15.26 2.17
CA ASN A 8 -2.60 16.13 3.31
C ASN A 8 -3.52 15.87 4.51
N ARG A 9 -4.84 15.70 4.27
CA ARG A 9 -5.78 15.35 5.34
C ARG A 9 -5.45 13.99 5.95
N ALA A 10 -5.14 12.99 5.12
CA ALA A 10 -4.73 11.67 5.58
C ALA A 10 -3.47 11.74 6.46
N LYS A 11 -2.46 12.53 6.04
CA LYS A 11 -1.28 12.80 6.86
C LYS A 11 -1.64 13.40 8.22
N SER A 12 -2.43 14.48 8.24
CA SER A 12 -2.82 15.14 9.49
C SER A 12 -3.50 14.17 10.44
N TRP A 13 -4.53 13.45 9.95
CA TRP A 13 -5.23 12.46 10.75
C TRP A 13 -4.26 11.38 11.26
N SER A 14 -3.45 10.79 10.39
CA SER A 14 -2.51 9.73 10.77
C SER A 14 -1.49 10.20 11.81
N CYS A 15 -0.93 11.39 11.64
CA CYS A 15 0.04 11.94 12.58
C CYS A 15 -0.60 12.25 13.93
N GLU A 16 -1.80 12.85 13.96
CA GLU A 16 -2.52 13.17 15.19
C GLU A 16 -2.85 11.94 16.04
N HIS A 17 -3.01 10.77 15.41
CA HIS A 17 -3.32 9.50 16.06
C HIS A 17 -2.10 8.57 16.21
N CYS A 18 -0.91 9.03 15.83
CA CYS A 18 0.31 8.24 15.94
C CYS A 18 0.84 8.22 17.38
N GLU A 19 1.21 7.06 17.91
CA GLU A 19 1.82 6.93 19.24
C GLU A 19 3.11 7.78 19.35
N ASN A 20 3.93 7.84 18.29
CA ASN A 20 5.10 8.73 18.29
C ASN A 20 4.71 10.22 18.39
N TRP A 21 3.53 10.64 17.94
CA TRP A 21 3.09 12.02 18.12
C TRP A 21 2.55 12.28 19.53
N ILE A 22 1.83 11.31 20.08
CA ILE A 22 1.18 11.40 21.39
C ILE A 22 2.24 11.37 22.52
N ASP A 23 3.19 10.45 22.44
CA ASP A 23 4.11 10.14 23.55
C ASP A 23 5.55 10.58 23.26
N SER A 24 6.23 9.92 22.32
CA SER A 24 7.70 9.99 22.19
C SER A 24 8.23 11.25 21.50
N LYS A 25 7.51 11.74 20.49
CA LYS A 25 7.84 12.88 19.62
C LYS A 25 9.24 12.80 19.01
N ASP A 26 9.69 11.59 18.70
CA ASP A 26 11.01 11.34 18.12
C ASP A 26 11.01 11.66 16.61
N ILE A 27 11.92 12.53 16.20
CA ILE A 27 12.09 12.91 14.80
C ILE A 27 12.60 11.74 13.95
N GLU A 28 13.45 10.86 14.50
CA GLU A 28 14.02 9.73 13.78
C GLU A 28 12.94 8.71 13.41
N ILE A 29 11.94 8.52 14.28
CA ILE A 29 10.76 7.71 13.96
C ILE A 29 9.98 8.34 12.80
N CYS A 30 9.73 9.66 12.85
CA CYS A 30 9.03 10.37 11.77
C CYS A 30 9.78 10.30 10.43
N LEU A 31 11.11 10.38 10.44
CA LEU A 31 11.95 10.27 9.23
C LEU A 31 11.92 8.88 8.59
N LYS A 32 11.52 7.85 9.35
CA LYS A 32 11.30 6.47 8.87
C LYS A 32 9.83 6.16 8.57
N CYS A 33 8.92 7.11 8.80
CA CYS A 33 7.50 6.99 8.50
C CYS A 33 7.21 7.38 7.06
N TYR A 34 6.22 6.76 6.42
CA TYR A 34 5.71 7.13 5.09
C TYR A 34 5.41 8.63 4.96
N TRP A 35 4.82 9.22 6.00
CA TRP A 35 4.46 10.65 6.01
C TRP A 35 5.65 11.60 6.14
N GLY A 36 6.82 11.10 6.59
CA GLY A 36 8.07 11.83 6.63
C GLY A 36 8.94 11.60 5.39
N ARG A 37 9.04 10.35 4.93
CA ARG A 37 9.90 9.95 3.81
C ARG A 37 9.29 8.81 2.97
N PRO A 38 8.37 9.09 2.05
CA PRO A 38 7.55 8.09 1.36
C PRO A 38 8.34 7.23 0.37
N GLU A 39 9.52 7.69 -0.08
CA GLU A 39 10.34 6.96 -1.04
C GLU A 39 11.07 5.77 -0.40
N ASN A 40 11.34 5.83 0.91
CA ASN A 40 12.04 4.77 1.64
C ASN A 40 11.67 4.81 3.13
N TYR A 41 10.51 4.24 3.45
CA TYR A 41 9.95 4.20 4.79
C TYR A 41 9.85 2.77 5.32
N ASP A 42 9.91 2.66 6.64
CA ASP A 42 9.79 1.39 7.35
C ASP A 42 8.37 1.11 7.81
N HIS A 43 7.57 2.16 8.03
CA HIS A 43 6.24 2.05 8.60
C HIS A 43 5.29 3.19 8.17
N VAL A 44 4.00 3.00 8.42
CA VAL A 44 3.01 4.07 8.49
C VAL A 44 2.49 4.07 9.92
N THR A 45 2.62 5.19 10.65
CA THR A 45 2.18 5.30 12.05
C THR A 45 2.61 4.13 12.93
N LEU A 46 3.92 3.81 12.90
CA LEU A 46 4.57 2.66 13.56
C LEU A 46 4.12 1.25 13.13
N GLU A 47 3.14 1.12 12.24
CA GLU A 47 2.74 -0.15 11.67
C GLU A 47 3.55 -0.49 10.41
N LYS A 48 3.92 -1.77 10.24
CA LYS A 48 4.66 -2.27 9.08
C LYS A 48 3.77 -2.37 7.83
N ILE A 49 3.41 -1.21 7.30
CA ILE A 49 2.57 -1.07 6.12
C ILE A 49 3.46 -0.77 4.91
N ARG A 50 3.12 -1.35 3.75
CA ARG A 50 3.62 -0.93 2.44
C ARG A 50 2.44 -0.62 1.54
N ARG A 51 2.39 0.60 1.04
CA ARG A 51 1.38 1.08 0.10
C ARG A 51 1.93 1.06 -1.32
N LEU A 52 1.18 0.44 -2.21
CA LEU A 52 1.38 0.47 -3.65
C LEU A 52 0.09 0.99 -4.29
N GLU A 53 0.22 1.92 -5.22
CA GLU A 53 -0.89 2.41 -6.03
C GLU A 53 -0.70 1.90 -7.46
N LEU A 54 -1.74 1.29 -8.02
CA LEU A 54 -1.76 0.75 -9.37
C LEU A 54 -2.83 1.50 -10.16
N THR A 55 -2.46 1.96 -11.35
CA THR A 55 -3.37 2.61 -12.29
C THR A 55 -3.30 1.85 -13.60
N TRP A 56 -4.46 1.40 -14.08
CA TRP A 56 -4.62 0.84 -15.43
C TRP A 56 -5.16 1.95 -16.33
N GLN A 57 -4.50 2.19 -17.47
CA GLN A 57 -4.89 3.27 -18.37
C GLN A 57 -5.05 2.77 -19.81
N GLY A 58 -6.04 3.31 -20.52
CA GLY A 58 -6.29 2.99 -21.92
C GLY A 58 -6.59 1.52 -22.12
N VAL A 59 -5.75 0.82 -22.89
CA VAL A 59 -5.96 -0.59 -23.25
C VAL A 59 -5.86 -1.54 -22.04
N GLU A 60 -5.15 -1.13 -20.99
CA GLU A 60 -4.96 -1.91 -19.77
C GLU A 60 -6.24 -2.02 -18.93
N VAL A 61 -7.21 -1.12 -19.16
CA VAL A 61 -8.51 -1.15 -18.45
C VAL A 61 -9.24 -2.46 -18.71
N ASN A 62 -9.12 -3.02 -19.92
CA ASN A 62 -9.71 -4.33 -20.24
C ASN A 62 -9.13 -5.45 -19.37
N PHE A 63 -7.86 -5.34 -18.97
CA PHE A 63 -7.23 -6.30 -18.06
C PHE A 63 -7.75 -6.12 -16.63
N PHE A 64 -7.92 -4.88 -16.19
CA PHE A 64 -8.55 -4.58 -14.89
C PHE A 64 -9.98 -5.17 -14.80
N GLU A 65 -10.81 -4.97 -15.82
CA GLU A 65 -12.16 -5.53 -15.88
C GLU A 65 -12.17 -7.07 -15.86
N ALA A 66 -11.15 -7.70 -16.46
CA ALA A 66 -10.99 -9.14 -16.39
C ALA A 66 -10.62 -9.61 -14.97
N LEU A 67 -9.73 -8.88 -14.27
CA LEU A 67 -9.40 -9.17 -12.87
C LEU A 67 -10.62 -9.04 -11.95
N GLU A 68 -11.45 -8.01 -12.17
CA GLU A 68 -12.69 -7.78 -11.40
C GLU A 68 -13.65 -8.97 -11.55
N LYS A 69 -13.88 -9.43 -12.79
CA LYS A 69 -14.75 -10.60 -13.05
C LYS A 69 -14.24 -11.87 -12.38
N GLU A 70 -12.92 -12.09 -12.32
CA GLU A 70 -12.36 -13.25 -11.62
C GLU A 70 -12.48 -13.13 -10.09
N ALA A 71 -12.27 -11.93 -9.54
CA ALA A 71 -12.46 -11.66 -8.13
C ALA A 71 -13.92 -11.90 -7.69
N ASP A 72 -14.89 -11.46 -8.51
CA ASP A 72 -16.32 -11.64 -8.27
C ASP A 72 -16.74 -13.13 -8.25
N LYS A 73 -16.19 -13.94 -9.16
CA LYS A 73 -16.43 -15.40 -9.17
C LYS A 73 -15.98 -16.06 -7.86
N GLY A 74 -14.89 -15.55 -7.28
CA GLY A 74 -14.38 -16.00 -5.99
C GLY A 74 -15.08 -15.39 -4.77
N ASN A 75 -15.93 -14.38 -4.97
CA ASN A 75 -16.50 -13.54 -3.90
C ASN A 75 -15.41 -12.93 -3.00
N ILE A 76 -14.29 -12.49 -3.60
CA ILE A 76 -13.14 -11.89 -2.92
C ILE A 76 -13.02 -10.44 -3.39
N ALA A 77 -12.69 -9.52 -2.49
CA ALA A 77 -12.45 -8.13 -2.86
C ALA A 77 -11.26 -8.03 -3.84
N LEU A 78 -11.41 -7.27 -4.93
CA LEU A 78 -10.39 -7.16 -5.98
C LEU A 78 -8.96 -6.85 -5.46
N PRO A 79 -8.74 -5.93 -4.50
CA PRO A 79 -7.39 -5.70 -3.96
C PRO A 79 -6.80 -6.92 -3.25
N GLU A 80 -7.63 -7.72 -2.58
CA GLU A 80 -7.20 -8.96 -1.93
C GLU A 80 -6.86 -10.02 -2.97
N TYR A 81 -7.71 -10.17 -3.98
CA TYR A 81 -7.47 -11.08 -5.10
C TYR A 81 -6.14 -10.78 -5.81
N ILE A 82 -5.86 -9.50 -6.08
CA ILE A 82 -4.58 -9.08 -6.70
C ILE A 82 -3.40 -9.43 -5.79
N LYS A 83 -3.48 -9.19 -4.47
CA LYS A 83 -2.41 -9.57 -3.53
C LYS A 83 -2.15 -11.08 -3.57
N LEU A 84 -3.20 -11.90 -3.57
CA LEU A 84 -3.07 -13.35 -3.65
C LEU A 84 -2.41 -13.81 -4.95
N LEU A 85 -2.78 -13.22 -6.09
CA LEU A 85 -2.14 -13.51 -7.38
C LEU A 85 -0.64 -13.19 -7.36
N LEU A 86 -0.24 -12.06 -6.78
CA LEU A 86 1.16 -11.67 -6.67
C LEU A 86 1.94 -12.60 -5.73
N MET A 87 1.35 -12.98 -4.59
CA MET A 87 1.95 -13.93 -3.65
C MET A 87 2.13 -15.31 -4.27
N ASP A 88 1.12 -15.81 -4.99
CA ASP A 88 1.19 -17.09 -5.69
C ASP A 88 2.26 -17.07 -6.81
N TYR A 89 2.32 -15.98 -7.58
CA TYR A 89 3.33 -15.83 -8.64
C TYR A 89 4.76 -15.86 -8.10
N ILE A 90 5.03 -15.10 -7.02
CA ILE A 90 6.35 -15.09 -6.37
C ILE A 90 6.65 -16.47 -5.76
N GLY A 91 5.70 -17.05 -5.02
CA GLY A 91 5.88 -18.37 -4.41
C GLY A 91 6.10 -19.51 -5.41
N LYS A 92 5.54 -19.40 -6.62
CA LYS A 92 5.82 -20.33 -7.74
C LYS A 92 7.22 -20.13 -8.32
N ARG A 93 7.68 -18.89 -8.42
CA ARG A 93 9.01 -18.56 -8.93
C ARG A 93 10.10 -19.10 -8.00
N ASP A 94 9.92 -19.00 -6.68
CA ASP A 94 10.88 -19.51 -5.70
C ASP A 94 11.01 -21.04 -5.76
N LYS A 95 9.93 -21.75 -6.12
CA LYS A 95 9.93 -23.22 -6.29
C LYS A 95 10.54 -23.70 -7.61
N ASN A 96 10.49 -22.87 -8.66
CA ASN A 96 10.99 -23.20 -10.00
C ASN A 96 12.42 -22.68 -10.24
N GLY A 97 12.98 -21.92 -9.30
CA GLY A 97 14.35 -21.37 -9.35
C GLY A 97 15.32 -22.01 -8.34
N ALA A 98 14.93 -23.11 -7.70
CA ALA A 98 15.75 -23.93 -6.80
C ALA A 98 16.09 -25.27 -7.47
#